data_AF-A0A496WLT8-F1
#
_entry.id   AF-A0A496WLT8-F1
#
_cell.length_a   1.000
_cell.length_b   1.000
_cell.length_c   1.000
_cell.angle_alpha   90.00
_cell.angle_beta   90.00
_cell.angle_gamma   90.00
#
_symmetry.space_group_name_H-M   'P 1'
#
loop_
_entity.id
_entity.type
_entity.pdbx_description
1 polymer ?
#
loop_
_entity_poly.entity_id
_entity_poly.type
_entity_poly.pdbx_seq_one_letter_code
_entity_poly.pdbx_strand_id
1 'polypeptide(L)'
;MSTELVEVKYFYNEYEAQIAKSKLEALGIDAMIVKDDAGGMNPQLQLTEGVRIFVRESDAVVASEILEETNNIDEYFPGEVD
;
A
#
# COMPACT_ATOMS: atom_id res chain seq x y z
N MET A 1 17.63 1.87 17.80
CA MET A 1 16.92 1.30 16.64
C MET A 1 15.50 1.05 17.09
N SER A 2 14.58 1.96 16.78
CA SER A 2 13.16 1.79 17.13
C SER A 2 12.58 0.70 16.24
N THR A 3 11.96 -0.31 16.84
CA THR A 3 11.30 -1.43 16.15
C THR A 3 9.80 -1.19 15.99
N GLU A 4 9.38 0.07 16.15
CA GLU A 4 7.98 0.47 16.10
C GLU A 4 7.49 0.46 14.66
N LEU A 5 6.36 -0.22 14.46
CA LEU A 5 5.66 -0.26 13.18
C LEU A 5 4.61 0.84 13.18
N VAL A 6 4.59 1.65 12.13
CA VAL A 6 3.65 2.76 11.96
C VAL A 6 2.85 2.57 10.68
N GLU A 7 1.58 2.93 10.73
CA GLU A 7 0.68 2.91 9.57
C GLU A 7 1.07 4.03 8.60
N VAL A 8 1.29 3.70 7.33
CA VAL A 8 1.68 4.67 6.29
C VAL A 8 0.63 4.86 5.21
N LYS A 9 -0.20 3.84 4.95
CA LYS A 9 -1.26 3.96 3.93
C LYS A 9 -2.40 2.98 4.18
N TYR A 10 -3.58 3.43 3.78
CA TYR A 10 -4.83 2.67 3.79
C TYR A 10 -5.25 2.36 2.35
N PHE A 11 -5.78 1.15 2.13
CA PHE A 11 -6.29 0.66 0.86
C PHE A 11 -7.69 0.06 1.03
N TYR A 12 -8.52 0.23 0.01
CA TYR A 12 -9.88 -0.32 -0.01
C TYR A 12 -9.94 -1.79 -0.43
N ASN A 13 -8.86 -2.31 -1.03
CA ASN A 13 -8.76 -3.69 -1.43
C ASN A 13 -7.36 -4.24 -1.18
N GLU A 14 -7.26 -5.55 -1.00
CA GLU A 14 -5.99 -6.24 -0.78
C GLU A 14 -5.05 -6.13 -1.97
N TYR A 15 -5.58 -6.13 -3.19
CA TYR A 15 -4.78 -6.17 -4.40
C TYR A 15 -3.88 -4.93 -4.51
N GLU A 16 -4.42 -3.74 -4.31
CA GLU A 16 -3.67 -2.48 -4.28
C GLU A 16 -2.63 -2.47 -3.15
N ALA A 17 -3.00 -2.97 -1.97
CA ALA A 17 -2.06 -3.06 -0.85
C ALA A 17 -0.89 -4.00 -1.15
N GLN A 18 -1.12 -5.12 -1.83
CA GLN A 18 -0.07 -6.05 -2.24
C GLN A 18 0.88 -5.43 -3.28
N ILE A 19 0.35 -4.66 -4.23
CA ILE A 19 1.16 -3.90 -5.19
C ILE A 19 2.05 -2.90 -4.46
N ALA A 20 1.45 -2.11 -3.55
CA ALA A 20 2.16 -1.13 -2.75
C ALA A 20 3.25 -1.75 -1.87
N LYS A 21 2.94 -2.86 -1.18
CA LYS A 21 3.90 -3.65 -0.40
C LYS A 21 5.07 -4.12 -1.28
N SER A 22 4.77 -4.71 -2.43
CA SER A 22 5.79 -5.21 -3.36
C SER A 22 6.73 -4.10 -3.84
N LYS A 23 6.19 -2.89 -4.07
CA LYS A 23 6.99 -1.72 -4.45
C LYS A 23 7.95 -1.29 -3.33
N LEU A 24 7.45 -1.21 -2.09
CA LEU A 24 8.28 -0.88 -0.94
C LEU A 24 9.40 -1.92 -0.73
N GLU A 25 9.05 -3.20 -0.79
CA GLU A 25 10.01 -4.30 -0.63
C GLU A 25 11.07 -4.31 -1.74
N ALA A 26 10.70 -3.99 -2.98
CA ALA A 26 11.64 -3.85 -4.10
C ALA A 26 12.66 -2.73 -3.89
N LEU A 27 12.34 -1.73 -3.07
CA LEU A 27 13.20 -0.61 -2.70
C LEU A 27 13.93 -0.85 -1.37
N GLY A 28 13.80 -2.04 -0.79
CA GLY A 28 14.45 -2.43 0.46
C GLY A 28 13.73 -1.98 1.73
N ILE A 29 12.49 -1.50 1.62
CA ILE A 29 11.66 -1.11 2.76
C ILE A 29 10.79 -2.29 3.18
N ASP A 30 10.98 -2.74 4.41
CA ASP A 30 10.20 -3.82 5.03
C ASP A 30 8.78 -3.33 5.32
N ALA A 31 7.78 -3.96 4.70
CA ALA A 31 6.38 -3.54 4.75
C ALA A 31 5.48 -4.70 5.18
N MET A 32 4.51 -4.42 6.05
CA MET A 32 3.55 -5.39 6.57
C MET A 32 2.12 -4.96 6.23
N ILE A 33 1.35 -5.88 5.65
CA ILE A 33 -0.08 -5.69 5.45
C ILE A 33 -0.82 -6.20 6.67
N VAL A 34 -1.65 -5.35 7.27
CA VAL A 34 -2.57 -5.70 8.34
C VAL A 34 -3.98 -5.53 7.82
N LYS A 35 -4.81 -6.55 8.02
CA LYS A 35 -6.22 -6.53 7.68
C LYS A 35 -7.03 -6.92 8.90
N ASP A 36 -8.18 -6.27 9.06
CA ASP A 36 -9.15 -6.61 10.09
C ASP A 36 -10.08 -7.68 9.50
N ASP A 37 -9.56 -8.87 9.23
CA ASP A 37 -10.34 -9.93 8.57
C ASP A 37 -11.21 -10.64 9.62
N ALA A 38 -12.42 -10.13 9.88
CA ALA A 38 -13.45 -10.91 10.54
C ALA A 38 -13.95 -12.01 9.57
N GLY A 39 -13.22 -13.14 9.55
CA GLY A 39 -13.62 -14.47 9.06
C GLY A 39 -14.77 -14.50 8.06
N GLY A 40 -14.43 -14.40 6.77
CA GLY A 40 -15.35 -14.16 5.68
C GLY A 40 -16.59 -15.04 5.56
N MET A 41 -17.62 -14.46 4.95
CA MET A 41 -18.70 -15.18 4.27
C MET A 41 -19.38 -14.38 3.14
N ASN A 42 -18.94 -13.16 2.81
CA ASN A 42 -19.50 -12.39 1.70
C ASN A 42 -18.47 -11.41 1.09
N PRO A 43 -17.89 -11.71 -0.09
CA PRO A 43 -16.97 -10.78 -0.77
C PRO A 43 -17.66 -9.46 -1.16
N GLN A 44 -18.99 -9.42 -1.23
CA GLN A 44 -19.77 -8.20 -1.48
C GLN A 44 -19.94 -7.30 -0.23
N LEU A 45 -19.66 -7.83 0.97
CA LEU A 45 -19.70 -7.08 2.25
C LEU A 45 -18.31 -6.70 2.76
N GLN A 46 -17.22 -7.15 2.12
CA GLN A 46 -15.84 -6.77 2.44
C GLN A 46 -15.49 -5.32 2.04
N LEU A 47 -16.48 -4.50 1.64
CA LEU A 47 -16.28 -3.12 1.22
C LEU A 47 -15.82 -2.18 2.36
N THR A 48 -15.62 -2.68 3.58
CA THR A 48 -15.50 -1.84 4.78
C THR A 48 -14.38 -2.19 5.76
N GLU A 49 -13.68 -3.33 5.62
CA GLU A 49 -12.54 -3.66 6.49
C GLU A 49 -11.26 -3.35 5.74
N GLY A 50 -10.83 -2.09 5.85
CA GLY A 50 -9.75 -1.60 5.03
C GLY A 50 -8.39 -2.20 5.35
N VAL A 51 -7.59 -2.29 4.30
CA VAL A 51 -6.26 -2.92 4.31
C VAL A 51 -5.23 -1.85 4.61
N ARG A 52 -4.39 -2.08 5.60
CA ARG A 52 -3.41 -1.08 6.07
C ARG A 52 -1.99 -1.58 5.82
N ILE A 53 -1.11 -0.68 5.39
CA ILE A 53 0.32 -0.94 5.29
C ILE A 53 1.04 -0.29 6.46
N PHE A 54 1.86 -1.09 7.11
CA PHE A 54 2.76 -0.68 8.17
C PHE A 54 4.20 -0.84 7.72
N VAL A 55 5.06 0.10 8.12
CA VAL A 55 6.52 0.02 7.93
C VAL A 55 7.20 0.39 9.25
N ARG A 56 8.52 0.22 9.32
CA ARG A 56 9.30 0.73 10.46
C ARG A 56 9.20 2.24 10.52
N GLU A 57 9.12 2.80 11.73
CA GLU A 57 9.07 4.25 11.95
C GLU A 57 10.19 5.00 11.20
N SER A 58 11.39 4.40 11.15
CA SER A 58 12.54 4.98 10.43
C SER A 58 12.35 5.11 8.92
N ASP A 59 11.48 4.30 8.32
CA ASP A 59 11.21 4.26 6.89
C ASP A 59 9.87 4.93 6.53
N ALA A 60 9.11 5.42 7.52
CA ALA A 60 7.74 5.90 7.34
C ALA A 60 7.61 7.06 6.36
N VAL A 61 8.53 8.03 6.44
CA VAL A 61 8.54 9.21 5.56
C VAL A 61 8.79 8.78 4.11
N VAL A 62 9.86 8.01 3.90
CA VAL A 62 10.28 7.54 2.57
C VAL A 62 9.21 6.65 1.95
N ALA A 63 8.62 5.74 2.73
CA ALA A 63 7.55 4.87 2.27
C ALA A 63 6.31 5.68 1.83
N SER A 64 5.95 6.72 2.57
CA SER A 64 4.81 7.58 2.24
C SER A 64 5.04 8.31 0.91
N GLU A 65 6.22 8.88 0.69
CA GLU A 65 6.59 9.56 -0.57
C GLU A 65 6.52 8.61 -1.77
N ILE A 66 7.09 7.41 -1.66
CA ILE A 66 7.06 6.38 -2.72
C ILE A 66 5.62 5.98 -3.08
N LEU A 67 4.75 5.89 -2.08
CA LEU A 67 3.36 5.50 -2.25
C LEU A 67 2.49 6.63 -2.79
N GLU A 68 2.86 7.90 -2.59
CA GLU A 68 2.19 9.07 -3.19
C GLU A 68 2.54 9.25 -4.67
N GLU A 69 3.80 9.05 -5.06
CA GLU A 69 4.23 9.15 -6.47
C GLU A 69 3.50 8.15 -7.39
N THR A 70 3.10 6.99 -6.86
CA THR A 70 2.42 5.94 -7.62
C THR A 70 0.99 6.31 -8.02
N ASN A 71 0.37 7.27 -7.34
CA ASN A 71 -0.97 7.73 -7.72
C ASN A 71 -0.95 8.67 -8.94
N ASN A 72 0.22 9.15 -9.37
CA ASN A 72 0.36 10.11 -10.47
C ASN A 72 0.80 9.49 -11.81
N ILE A 73 1.06 8.17 -11.87
CA ILE A 73 1.49 7.53 -13.13
C ILE A 73 0.35 7.20 -14.10
N ASP A 74 -0.91 7.49 -13.75
CA ASP A 74 -2.05 7.32 -14.64
C ASP A 74 -2.22 8.48 -15.66
N GLU A 75 -1.42 9.56 -15.57
CA GLU A 75 -1.54 10.74 -16.46
C GLU A 75 -0.53 10.83 -17.62
N TYR A 76 0.30 9.82 -17.88
CA TYR A 76 1.23 9.86 -19.03
C TYR A 76 0.96 8.74 -20.04
N PHE A 77 -0.01 8.97 -20.92
CA PHE A 77 -0.07 8.35 -22.25
C PHE A 77 0.56 9.30 -23.26
N PRO A 78 1.85 9.16 -23.63
CA PRO A 78 2.34 9.80 -24.84
C PRO A 78 1.63 9.09 -25.99
N GLY A 79 0.61 9.75 -26.57
CA GLY A 79 -0.08 9.23 -27.73
C GLY A 79 0.94 8.87 -28.81
N GLU A 80 0.94 7.61 -29.24
CA GLU A 80 1.61 7.23 -30.48
C GLU A 80 1.04 8.10 -31.60
N VAL A 81 1.86 9.02 -32.08
CA VAL A 81 1.70 9.67 -33.37
C VAL A 81 2.31 8.74 -34.41
N ASP A 82 1.48 8.03 -35.14
CA ASP A 82 1.67 7.74 -36.57
C ASP A 82 0.34 7.40 -37.25
#